data_AF-A0A1X2IJ94-F1
#
_entry.id   AF-A0A1X2IJ94-F1
#
_cell.length_a   1.000
_cell.length_b   1.000
_cell.length_c   1.000
_cell.angle_alpha   90.00
_cell.angle_beta   90.00
_cell.angle_gamma   90.00
#
_symmetry.space_group_name_H-M   'P 1'
#
loop_
_entity.id
_entity.type
_entity.pdbx_description
1 polymer ?
#
loop_
_entity_poly.entity_id
_entity_poly.type
_entity_poly.pdbx_seq_one_letter_code
_entity_poly.pdbx_strand_id
1 'polypeptide(L)'
;MRGVYTYLILVIAMLGLSMAAEPICYDHTVLSRWHTFELSLNTKSTTVKQAQRQWTLFSGSLKKQYPNTASQLDEIKQLTRHYKSIAQWQNLATSIKMKLDLPSSSPTPTKEVSHDNQATW
;
A
#
# COMPACT_ATOMS: atom_id res chain seq x y z
N MET A 1 -18.12 12.90 -8.90
CA MET A 1 -16.89 12.14 -8.54
C MET A 1 -16.29 12.49 -7.17
N ARG A 2 -16.53 13.68 -6.59
CA ARG A 2 -16.01 14.04 -5.24
C ARG A 2 -16.49 13.11 -4.11
N GLY A 3 -17.75 12.68 -4.12
CA GLY A 3 -18.32 11.82 -3.06
C GLY A 3 -17.66 10.44 -2.93
N VAL A 4 -17.28 9.80 -4.05
CA VAL A 4 -16.66 8.46 -4.04
C VAL A 4 -15.26 8.51 -3.43
N TYR A 5 -14.51 9.59 -3.68
CA TYR A 5 -13.17 9.77 -3.12
C TYR A 5 -13.22 10.02 -1.62
N THR A 6 -14.13 10.89 -1.15
CA THR A 6 -14.33 11.13 0.29
C THR A 6 -14.78 9.85 1.01
N TYR A 7 -15.68 9.08 0.40
CA TYR A 7 -16.11 7.80 0.94
C TYR A 7 -14.96 6.78 1.02
N LEU A 8 -14.14 6.68 -0.02
CA LEU A 8 -12.97 5.80 -0.02
C LEU A 8 -11.99 6.12 1.13
N ILE A 9 -11.71 7.39 1.37
CA ILE A 9 -10.83 7.80 2.48
C ILE A 9 -11.41 7.40 3.83
N LEU A 10 -12.73 7.53 4.02
CA LEU A 10 -13.41 7.10 5.25
C LEU A 10 -13.26 5.60 5.45
N VAL A 11 -13.48 4.78 4.42
CA VAL A 11 -13.32 3.32 4.53
C VAL A 11 -11.87 2.93 4.86
N ILE A 12 -10.87 3.60 4.25
CA ILE A 12 -9.45 3.37 4.58
C ILE A 12 -9.12 3.81 6.02
N ALA A 13 -9.74 4.88 6.52
CA ALA A 13 -9.58 5.29 7.92
C ALA A 13 -10.17 4.25 8.88
N MET A 14 -11.35 3.70 8.56
CA MET A 14 -11.96 2.61 9.35
C MET A 14 -11.10 1.33 9.31
N LEU A 15 -10.45 1.05 8.17
CA LEU A 15 -9.48 -0.03 8.05
C LEU A 15 -8.34 0.14 9.06
N GLY A 16 -7.71 1.32 9.09
CA GLY A 16 -6.65 1.62 10.06
C GLY A 16 -7.11 1.53 11.51
N LEU A 17 -8.31 2.04 11.84
CA LEU A 17 -8.91 1.92 13.17
C LEU A 17 -9.14 0.46 13.58
N SER A 18 -9.57 -0.38 12.65
CA SER A 18 -9.81 -1.82 12.90
C SER A 18 -8.51 -2.57 13.19
N MET A 19 -7.38 -2.06 12.71
CA MET A 19 -6.05 -2.60 12.97
C MET A 19 -5.39 -2.01 14.21
N ALA A 20 -5.72 -0.77 14.58
CA ALA A 20 -5.17 -0.07 15.75
C ALA A 20 -5.56 -0.71 17.10
N ALA A 21 -6.53 -1.62 17.11
CA ALA A 21 -6.87 -2.42 18.28
C ALA A 21 -5.81 -3.47 18.62
N GLU A 22 -4.92 -3.81 17.68
CA GLU A 22 -3.82 -4.77 17.85
C GLU A 22 -2.48 -4.05 17.63
N PRO A 23 -1.38 -4.50 18.25
CA PRO A 23 -0.06 -3.96 17.93
C PRO A 23 0.25 -4.20 16.45
N ILE A 24 0.44 -3.12 15.70
CA ILE A 24 0.70 -3.17 14.26
C ILE A 24 2.02 -3.91 14.01
N CYS A 25 1.92 -5.18 13.65
CA CYS A 25 3.04 -6.02 13.28
C CYS A 25 2.67 -6.70 11.97
N TYR A 26 3.17 -6.20 10.84
CA TYR A 26 2.89 -6.80 9.55
C TYR A 26 3.77 -8.02 9.31
N ASP A 27 3.16 -9.13 8.94
CA ASP A 27 3.92 -10.31 8.55
C ASP A 27 4.72 -10.04 7.28
N HIS A 28 5.84 -10.75 7.11
CA HIS A 28 6.69 -10.65 5.93
C HIS A 28 5.90 -10.83 4.62
N THR A 29 4.86 -11.68 4.63
CA THR A 29 3.98 -11.86 3.47
C THR A 29 3.21 -10.58 3.14
N VAL A 30 2.64 -9.89 4.12
CA VAL A 30 1.89 -8.65 3.89
C VAL A 30 2.81 -7.55 3.38
N LEU A 31 3.99 -7.39 3.99
CA LEU A 31 4.99 -6.42 3.56
C LEU A 31 5.52 -6.70 2.15
N SER A 32 5.83 -7.95 1.82
CA SER A 32 6.29 -8.35 0.49
C SER A 32 5.23 -8.07 -0.59
N ARG A 33 3.95 -8.34 -0.30
CA ARG A 33 2.85 -8.05 -1.22
C ARG A 33 2.59 -6.56 -1.36
N TRP A 34 2.70 -5.80 -0.27
CA TRP A 34 2.66 -4.34 -0.30
C TRP A 34 3.77 -3.79 -1.21
N HIS A 35 5.00 -4.29 -1.03
CA HIS A 35 6.15 -3.86 -1.82
C HIS A 35 5.97 -4.12 -3.32
N THR A 36 5.54 -5.33 -3.65
CA THR A 36 5.25 -5.71 -5.05
C THR A 36 4.16 -4.84 -5.67
N PHE A 37 3.14 -4.48 -4.88
CA PHE A 37 2.07 -3.59 -5.34
C PHE A 37 2.59 -2.17 -5.61
N GLU A 38 3.27 -1.54 -4.65
CA GLU A 38 3.82 -0.19 -4.80
C GLU A 38 4.83 -0.12 -5.96
N LEU A 39 5.73 -1.11 -6.08
CA LEU A 39 6.69 -1.20 -7.18
C LEU A 39 5.99 -1.31 -8.55
N SER A 40 4.93 -2.13 -8.64
CA SER A 40 4.17 -2.25 -9.88
C SER A 40 3.54 -0.92 -10.29
N LEU A 41 3.04 -0.13 -9.34
CA LEU A 41 2.44 1.17 -9.65
C LEU A 41 3.46 2.22 -10.12
N ASN A 42 4.73 2.06 -9.75
CA ASN A 42 5.82 2.96 -10.15
C ASN A 42 6.51 2.53 -11.45
N THR A 43 6.16 1.37 -12.00
CA THR A 43 6.74 0.85 -13.24
C THR A 43 5.99 1.38 -14.46
N LYS A 44 6.70 2.00 -15.41
CA LYS A 44 6.11 2.67 -16.59
C LYS A 44 5.27 1.76 -17.50
N SER A 45 5.50 0.45 -17.48
CA SER A 45 4.79 -0.55 -18.31
C SER A 45 3.63 -1.24 -17.60
N THR A 46 3.32 -0.89 -16.35
CA THR A 46 2.29 -1.60 -15.60
C THR A 46 0.88 -1.27 -16.09
N THR A 47 0.09 -2.33 -16.28
CA THR A 47 -1.31 -2.25 -16.70
C THR A 47 -2.24 -2.20 -15.49
N VAL A 48 -3.44 -1.63 -15.68
CA VAL A 48 -4.50 -1.61 -14.66
C VAL A 48 -4.83 -3.02 -14.15
N LYS A 49 -4.84 -4.02 -15.05
CA LYS A 49 -5.07 -5.43 -14.67
C LYS A 49 -3.99 -5.95 -13.72
N GLN A 50 -2.72 -5.60 -13.97
CA GLN A 50 -1.62 -5.97 -13.11
C GLN A 50 -1.72 -5.27 -11.74
N ALA A 51 -2.01 -3.98 -11.72
CA ALA A 51 -2.26 -3.23 -10.48
C ALA A 51 -3.40 -3.85 -9.66
N GLN A 52 -4.54 -4.17 -10.30
CA GLN A 52 -5.67 -4.81 -9.65
C GLN A 52 -5.33 -6.20 -9.10
N ARG A 53 -4.53 -6.98 -9.84
CA ARG A 53 -4.04 -8.28 -9.37
C ARG A 53 -3.17 -8.13 -8.12
N GLN A 54 -2.21 -7.21 -8.14
CA GLN A 54 -1.33 -6.97 -6.99
C GLN A 54 -2.11 -6.44 -5.77
N TRP A 55 -3.07 -5.54 -5.98
CA TRP A 55 -4.00 -5.09 -4.95
C TRP A 55 -4.78 -6.25 -4.32
N THR A 56 -5.27 -7.18 -5.14
CA THR A 56 -6.01 -8.36 -4.67
C THR A 56 -5.14 -9.27 -3.81
N LEU A 57 -3.86 -9.45 -4.18
CA LEU A 57 -2.91 -10.24 -3.40
C LEU A 57 -2.60 -9.57 -2.06
N PHE A 58 -2.29 -8.27 -2.06
CA PHE A 58 -2.03 -7.51 -0.84
C PHE A 58 -3.24 -7.50 0.11
N SER A 59 -4.40 -7.10 -0.37
CA SER A 59 -5.65 -7.09 0.44
C SER A 59 -6.05 -8.49 0.91
N GLY A 60 -5.75 -9.54 0.14
CA GLY A 60 -5.95 -10.92 0.58
C GLY A 60 -5.02 -11.33 1.73
N SER A 61 -3.74 -10.97 1.66
CA SER A 61 -2.78 -11.21 2.76
C SER A 61 -3.13 -10.39 4.00
N LEU A 62 -3.53 -9.13 3.83
CA LEU A 62 -3.94 -8.27 4.94
C LEU A 62 -5.19 -8.80 5.64
N LYS A 63 -6.20 -9.24 4.87
CA LYS A 63 -7.42 -9.89 5.40
C LYS A 63 -7.11 -11.17 6.17
N LYS A 64 -6.10 -11.94 5.75
CA LYS A 64 -5.68 -13.16 6.47
C LYS A 64 -5.04 -12.83 7.81
N GLN A 65 -4.20 -11.81 7.85
CA GLN A 65 -3.51 -11.41 9.07
C GLN A 65 -4.45 -10.68 10.05
N TYR A 66 -5.32 -9.82 9.53
CA TYR A 66 -6.29 -9.05 10.31
C TYR A 66 -7.72 -9.36 9.83
N PRO A 67 -8.34 -10.48 10.25
CA PRO A 67 -9.68 -10.88 9.79
C PRO A 67 -10.76 -9.82 10.01
N ASN A 68 -10.62 -9.02 11.06
CA ASN A 68 -11.55 -7.94 11.41
C ASN A 68 -11.62 -6.82 10.35
N THR A 69 -10.62 -6.74 9.47
CA THR A 69 -10.56 -5.77 8.37
C THR A 69 -11.28 -6.21 7.09
N ALA A 70 -11.84 -7.43 7.09
CA ALA A 70 -12.42 -8.05 5.91
C ALA A 70 -13.49 -7.18 5.23
N SER A 71 -14.39 -6.57 6.02
CA SER A 71 -15.48 -5.74 5.49
C SER A 71 -14.95 -4.51 4.76
N GLN A 72 -14.05 -3.76 5.41
CA GLN A 72 -13.45 -2.55 4.84
C GLN A 72 -12.61 -2.87 3.60
N LEU A 73 -11.89 -4.00 3.59
CA LEU A 73 -11.12 -4.42 2.42
C LEU A 73 -12.01 -4.82 1.25
N ASP A 74 -13.13 -5.48 1.50
CA ASP A 74 -14.08 -5.85 0.46
C ASP A 74 -14.83 -4.61 -0.09
N GLU A 75 -15.12 -3.61 0.76
CA GLU A 75 -15.63 -2.30 0.32
C GLU A 75 -14.62 -1.54 -0.54
N ILE A 76 -13.35 -1.43 -0.11
CA ILE A 76 -12.30 -0.79 -0.92
C ILE A 76 -12.14 -1.51 -2.26
N LYS A 77 -12.21 -2.85 -2.28
CA LYS A 77 -12.22 -3.61 -3.54
C LYS A 77 -13.38 -3.22 -4.43
N GLN A 78 -14.60 -3.09 -3.90
CA GLN A 78 -15.76 -2.67 -4.69
C GLN A 78 -15.58 -1.27 -5.28
N LEU A 79 -15.12 -0.31 -4.47
CA LEU A 79 -14.87 1.07 -4.91
C LEU A 79 -13.78 1.16 -5.99
N THR A 80 -12.77 0.30 -5.89
CA THR A 80 -11.63 0.27 -6.83
C THR A 80 -11.90 -0.52 -8.10
N ARG A 81 -13.01 -1.26 -8.21
CA ARG A 81 -13.41 -1.99 -9.46
C ARG A 81 -13.52 -1.09 -10.67
N HIS A 82 -13.84 0.18 -10.48
CA HIS A 82 -14.03 1.15 -11.56
C HIS A 82 -12.75 1.91 -11.92
N TYR A 83 -11.61 1.57 -11.33
CA TYR A 83 -10.35 2.25 -11.63
C TYR A 83 -9.87 1.90 -13.02
N LYS A 84 -9.66 2.92 -13.85
CA LYS A 84 -9.26 2.81 -15.26
C LYS A 84 -7.85 3.34 -15.53
N SER A 85 -7.17 3.91 -14.53
CA SER A 85 -5.81 4.44 -14.68
C SER A 85 -4.90 4.08 -13.52
N ILE A 86 -3.60 3.97 -13.79
CA ILE A 86 -2.57 3.73 -12.76
C ILE A 86 -2.53 4.89 -11.75
N ALA A 87 -2.79 6.13 -12.18
CA ALA A 87 -2.87 7.28 -11.28
C ALA A 87 -3.93 7.10 -10.16
N GLN A 88 -5.08 6.48 -10.47
CA GLN A 88 -6.09 6.19 -9.44
C GLN A 88 -5.57 5.13 -8.44
N TRP A 89 -4.86 4.12 -8.92
CA TRP A 89 -4.24 3.10 -8.07
C TRP A 89 -3.09 3.65 -7.22
N GLN A 90 -2.30 4.60 -7.75
CA GLN A 90 -1.28 5.32 -7.00
C GLN A 90 -1.90 6.14 -5.86
N ASN A 91 -2.97 6.89 -6.13
CA ASN A 91 -3.68 7.65 -5.09
C ASN A 91 -4.25 6.74 -3.98
N LEU A 92 -4.75 5.56 -4.35
CA LEU A 92 -5.17 4.55 -3.38
C LEU A 92 -3.98 4.07 -2.54
N ALA A 93 -2.87 3.70 -3.17
CA ALA A 93 -1.68 3.24 -2.47
C ALA A 93 -1.17 4.31 -1.49
N THR A 94 -1.07 5.58 -1.91
CA THR A 94 -0.68 6.68 -1.02
C THR A 94 -1.62 6.80 0.18
N SER A 95 -2.93 6.70 -0.03
CA SER A 95 -3.92 6.81 1.04
C SER A 95 -3.81 5.67 2.05
N ILE A 96 -3.62 4.44 1.57
CA ILE A 96 -3.45 3.25 2.42
C ILE A 96 -2.15 3.35 3.19
N LYS A 97 -1.04 3.67 2.52
CA LYS A 97 0.27 3.84 3.14
C LYS A 97 0.24 4.82 4.31
N MET A 98 -0.37 5.98 4.11
CA MET A 98 -0.47 7.01 5.16
C MET A 98 -1.35 6.58 6.34
N LYS A 99 -2.39 5.76 6.10
CA LYS A 99 -3.33 5.36 7.15
C LYS A 99 -2.91 4.11 7.91
N LEU A 100 -2.17 3.23 7.26
CA LEU A 100 -1.72 1.95 7.81
C LEU A 100 -0.24 1.99 8.23
N ASP A 101 0.45 3.12 8.02
CA ASP A 101 1.87 3.31 8.29
C ASP A 101 2.76 2.23 7.64
N LEU A 102 2.46 1.90 6.38
CA LEU A 102 3.19 0.88 5.64
C LEU A 102 4.55 1.42 5.17
N PRO A 103 5.62 0.61 5.22
CA PRO A 103 6.94 1.05 4.78
C PRO A 103 6.94 1.40 3.29
N SER A 104 7.75 2.38 2.92
CA SER A 104 7.99 2.73 1.53
C SER A 104 8.83 1.66 0.84
N SER A 105 8.44 1.31 -0.38
CA SER A 105 9.19 0.41 -1.27
C SER A 105 10.27 1.12 -2.05
N SER A 106 10.23 2.46 -2.08
CA SER A 106 11.32 3.26 -2.60
C SER A 106 12.54 3.03 -1.71
N PRO A 107 13.73 2.80 -2.28
CA PRO A 107 14.93 3.09 -1.52
C PRO A 107 14.79 4.56 -1.15
N THR A 108 14.64 4.87 0.13
CA THR A 108 15.24 6.10 0.63
C THR A 108 16.66 6.04 0.08
N PRO A 109 17.20 7.04 -0.62
CA PRO A 109 18.64 7.12 -0.73
C PRO A 109 19.10 7.21 0.72
N THR A 110 19.48 6.06 1.28
CA THR A 110 20.28 6.02 2.48
C THR A 110 21.38 6.99 2.14
N LYS A 111 21.41 8.08 2.91
CA LYS A 111 22.55 8.96 2.98
C LYS A 111 23.65 8.05 3.49
N GLU A 112 24.25 7.29 2.58
CA GLU A 112 25.33 6.38 2.88
C GLU A 112 26.44 7.31 3.32
N VAL A 113 26.75 7.14 4.60
CA VAL A 113 27.84 7.78 5.31
C VAL A 113 29.05 7.81 4.39
N SER A 114 29.56 9.02 4.18
CA SER A 114 30.84 9.37 3.58
C SER A 114 31.87 8.24 3.76
N HIS A 115 32.06 7.44 2.72
CA HIS A 115 33.21 6.56 2.56
C HIS A 115 34.05 7.12 1.42
N ASP A 116 34.75 8.22 1.70
CA ASP A 116 35.82 8.72 0.85
C ASP A 116 36.80 9.53 1.71
N ASN A 117 37.77 8.83 2.30
CA ASN A 117 39.19 9.05 1.99
C ASN A 117 40.04 8.11 2.83
N GLN A 118 40.55 7.07 2.15
CA GLN A 118 41.73 6.36 2.59
C GLN A 118 42.95 7.29 2.58
N ALA A 119 43.77 7.12 3.62
CA ALA A 119 45.22 7.29 3.70
C ALA A 119 45.86 8.69 3.58
N THR A 120 46.51 9.14 4.65
CA THR A 120 47.99 9.36 4.68
C THR A 120 48.51 9.61 6.10
N TRP A 121 49.44 8.78 6.56
CA TRP A 121 50.67 9.16 7.28
C TRP A 121 51.77 8.22 6.79
#